data_AF-A0A318SJ79-F1
#
_entry.id   AF-A0A318SJ79-F1
#
_cell.length_a   1.000
_cell.length_b   1.000
_cell.length_c   1.000
_cell.angle_alpha   90.00
_cell.angle_beta   90.00
_cell.angle_gamma   90.00
#
_symmetry.space_group_name_H-M   'P 1'
#
loop_
_entity.id
_entity.type
_entity.pdbx_description
1 polymer ?
#
loop_
_entity_poly.entity_id
_entity_poly.type
_entity_poly.pdbx_seq_one_letter_code
_entity_poly.pdbx_strand_id
1 'polypeptide(L)'
;MLLNFAITPTSLIEMAKDRSGMELQSMASELNYRKDRITKLKNGKCALTATEVYYFSQKAGLPFAETIKELELAKRPELAHVWGEERQEPRLRDRDGSTISIQ
;
A
#
# COMPACT_ATOMS: atom_id res chain seq x y z
N MET A 1 -8.47 2.73 11.00
CA MET A 1 -9.17 3.91 10.43
C MET A 1 -9.09 3.67 8.94
N LEU A 2 -10.18 3.21 8.29
CA LEU A 2 -10.08 2.72 6.91
C LEU A 2 -9.50 3.79 5.98
N LEU A 3 -8.48 3.41 5.23
CA LEU A 3 -7.82 4.28 4.26
C LEU A 3 -8.77 4.48 3.07
N ASN A 4 -9.26 5.70 2.87
CA ASN A 4 -10.17 6.01 1.76
C ASN A 4 -9.47 6.09 0.38
N PHE A 5 -8.23 5.59 0.28
CA PHE A 5 -7.42 5.65 -0.93
C PHE A 5 -6.45 4.47 -0.98
N ALA A 6 -6.19 3.97 -2.19
CA ALA A 6 -5.23 2.89 -2.40
C ALA A 6 -3.80 3.35 -2.05
N ILE A 7 -3.14 2.64 -1.13
CA ILE A 7 -1.73 2.90 -0.81
C ILE A 7 -0.84 2.21 -1.84
N THR A 8 0.07 3.00 -2.42
CA THR A 8 1.18 2.50 -3.24
C THR A 8 2.48 2.73 -2.49
N PRO A 9 3.57 2.01 -2.84
CA PRO A 9 4.89 2.29 -2.26
C PRO A 9 5.31 3.76 -2.38
N THR A 10 5.06 4.39 -3.52
CA THR A 10 5.39 5.79 -3.76
C THR A 10 4.55 6.71 -2.87
N SER A 11 3.22 6.54 -2.85
CA SER A 11 2.36 7.38 -2.01
C SER A 11 2.63 7.20 -0.51
N LEU A 12 3.01 6.00 -0.06
CA LEU A 12 3.40 5.78 1.34
C LEU A 12 4.65 6.59 1.73
N ILE A 13 5.66 6.63 0.86
CA ILE A 13 6.89 7.40 1.08
C ILE A 13 6.60 8.91 1.05
N GLU A 14 5.76 9.37 0.13
CA GLU A 14 5.35 10.78 0.04
C GLU A 14 4.57 11.21 1.29
N MET A 15 3.58 10.43 1.73
CA MET A 15 2.86 10.72 2.97
C MET A 15 3.77 10.71 4.20
N ALA A 16 4.72 9.78 4.26
CA ALA A 16 5.72 9.76 5.32
C ALA A 16 6.55 11.05 5.31
N LYS A 17 6.97 11.52 4.12
CA LYS A 17 7.72 12.77 3.96
C LYS A 17 6.91 13.96 4.46
N ASP A 18 5.69 14.11 3.95
CA ASP A 18 4.84 15.26 4.21
C ASP A 18 4.43 15.35 5.69
N ARG A 19 4.12 14.22 6.33
CA ARG A 19 3.66 14.20 7.72
C ARG A 19 4.78 14.27 8.76
N SER A 20 5.94 13.71 8.45
CA SER A 20 7.10 13.79 9.36
C SER A 20 7.93 15.06 9.19
N GLY A 21 7.78 15.77 8.06
CA GLY A 21 8.63 16.91 7.69
C GLY A 21 10.08 16.53 7.39
N MET A 22 10.41 15.25 7.34
CA MET A 22 11.78 14.78 7.11
C MET A 22 12.10 14.71 5.62
N GLU A 23 13.34 15.05 5.26
CA GLU A 23 13.82 14.80 3.92
C GLU A 23 14.10 13.32 3.68
N LEU A 24 13.92 12.90 2.42
CA LEU A 24 14.06 11.50 2.02
C LEU A 24 15.47 10.94 2.30
N GLN A 25 16.51 11.78 2.23
CA GLN A 25 17.88 11.39 2.58
C GLN A 25 18.04 11.15 4.09
N SER A 26 17.32 11.90 4.92
CA SER A 26 17.34 11.70 6.38
C SER A 26 16.67 10.37 6.74
N MET A 27 15.55 10.06 6.10
CA MET A 27 14.89 8.75 6.24
C MET A 27 15.78 7.59 5.78
N ALA A 28 16.51 7.78 4.67
CA ALA A 28 17.51 6.82 4.20
C ALA A 28 18.56 6.52 5.26
N SER A 29 19.01 7.57 5.94
CA SER A 29 20.06 7.49 6.95
C SER A 29 19.56 6.74 8.19
N GLU A 30 18.32 6.98 8.63
CA GLU A 30 17.69 6.23 9.73
C GLU A 30 17.57 4.73 9.41
N LEU A 31 17.33 4.37 8.15
CA LEU A 31 17.26 3.00 7.69
C LEU A 31 18.63 2.39 7.34
N ASN A 32 19.72 3.14 7.47
CA ASN A 32 21.08 2.78 7.04
C ASN A 32 21.14 2.35 5.57
N TYR A 33 20.37 3.01 4.71
CA TYR A 33 20.25 2.69 3.30
C TYR A 33 21.16 3.53 2.42
N ARG A 34 21.70 2.89 1.39
CA ARG A 34 22.41 3.58 0.31
C ARG A 34 21.42 4.42 -0.50
N LYS A 35 21.90 5.54 -1.05
CA LYS A 35 21.11 6.50 -1.85
C LYS A 35 20.38 5.85 -3.04
N ASP A 36 20.91 4.77 -3.58
CA ASP A 36 20.32 4.05 -4.72
C ASP A 36 19.03 3.30 -4.35
N ARG A 37 18.95 2.73 -3.14
CA ARG A 37 17.76 2.02 -2.63
C ARG A 37 16.56 2.96 -2.58
N ILE A 38 16.74 4.10 -1.94
CA ILE A 38 15.73 5.17 -1.81
C ILE A 38 15.22 5.65 -3.17
N THR A 39 16.14 5.82 -4.12
CA THR A 39 15.80 6.25 -5.47
C THR A 39 14.96 5.19 -6.21
N LYS A 40 15.30 3.90 -6.04
CA LYS A 40 14.52 2.77 -6.59
C LYS A 40 13.14 2.67 -5.95
N LEU A 41 13.04 2.90 -4.64
CA LEU A 41 11.79 2.91 -3.89
C LEU A 41 10.86 4.03 -4.38
N LYS A 42 11.38 5.27 -4.49
CA LYS A 42 10.60 6.42 -4.98
C LYS A 42 10.02 6.19 -6.38
N ASN A 43 10.82 5.59 -7.26
CA ASN A 43 10.42 5.31 -8.64
C ASN A 43 9.50 4.08 -8.78
N GLY A 44 9.07 3.46 -7.68
CA GLY A 44 8.22 2.25 -7.70
C GLY A 44 8.90 1.03 -8.32
N LYS A 45 10.23 1.08 -8.55
CA LYS A 45 10.99 0.01 -9.21
C LYS A 45 11.38 -1.12 -8.26
N CYS A 46 11.02 -1.01 -6.98
CA CYS A 46 11.25 -2.07 -6.01
C CYS A 46 10.09 -2.16 -5.01
N ALA A 47 9.75 -3.40 -4.63
CA ALA A 47 8.84 -3.66 -3.53
C ALA A 47 9.46 -3.19 -2.20
N LEU A 48 8.58 -2.68 -1.33
CA LEU A 48 8.90 -2.43 0.08
C LEU A 48 8.97 -3.77 0.82
N THR A 49 9.96 -3.90 1.68
CA THR A 49 10.07 -4.93 2.72
C THR A 49 9.13 -4.60 3.89
N ALA A 50 8.84 -5.57 4.75
CA ALA A 50 8.01 -5.35 5.94
C ALA A 50 8.58 -4.25 6.85
N THR A 51 9.90 -4.19 7.02
CA THR A 51 10.59 -3.14 7.79
C THR A 51 10.37 -1.75 7.19
N GLU A 52 10.45 -1.63 5.87
CA GLU A 52 10.21 -0.35 5.17
C GLU A 52 8.75 0.07 5.31
N VAL A 53 7.80 -0.86 5.16
CA VAL A 53 6.37 -0.55 5.35
C VAL A 53 6.11 -0.09 6.78
N TYR A 54 6.66 -0.78 7.78
CA TYR A 54 6.54 -0.37 9.18
C TYR A 54 7.07 1.06 9.37
N TYR A 55 8.31 1.31 8.96
CA TYR A 55 8.95 2.62 9.12
C TYR A 55 8.12 3.75 8.47
N PHE A 56 7.76 3.61 7.19
CA PHE A 56 7.03 4.66 6.49
C PHE A 56 5.60 4.82 7.01
N SER A 57 4.93 3.73 7.41
CA SER A 57 3.61 3.81 8.05
C SER A 57 3.65 4.59 9.37
N GLN A 58 4.68 4.39 10.20
CA GLN A 58 4.86 5.13 11.45
C GLN A 58 5.06 6.62 11.19
N LYS A 59 5.94 6.97 10.24
CA LYS A 59 6.19 8.37 9.85
C LYS A 59 4.96 9.03 9.20
N ALA A 60 4.15 8.26 8.49
CA ALA A 60 2.88 8.71 7.91
C ALA A 60 1.71 8.71 8.92
N GLY A 61 1.90 8.24 10.15
CA GLY A 61 0.81 8.11 11.13
C GLY A 61 -0.31 7.16 10.67
N LEU A 62 0.07 6.09 9.95
CA LEU A 62 -0.85 5.07 9.43
C LEU A 62 -0.71 3.76 10.22
N PRO A 63 -1.82 3.01 10.44
CA PRO A 63 -1.73 1.70 11.07
C PRO A 63 -0.98 0.69 10.18
N PHE A 64 0.02 0.02 10.76
CA PHE A 64 0.88 -0.90 10.01
C PHE A 64 0.12 -2.05 9.35
N ALA A 65 -0.78 -2.71 10.09
CA ALA A 65 -1.57 -3.84 9.58
C ALA A 65 -2.46 -3.44 8.40
N GLU A 66 -3.14 -2.29 8.52
CA GLU A 66 -3.96 -1.73 7.42
C GLU A 66 -3.06 -1.38 6.21
N THR A 67 -1.87 -0.80 6.45
CA THR A 67 -0.94 -0.42 5.38
C THR A 67 -0.39 -1.63 4.62
N ILE A 68 0.03 -2.69 5.31
CA ILE A 68 0.49 -3.93 4.64
C ILE A 68 -0.64 -4.56 3.84
N LYS A 69 -1.86 -4.64 4.42
CA LYS A 69 -3.03 -5.19 3.74
C LYS A 69 -3.27 -4.47 2.41
N GLU A 70 -3.35 -3.14 2.42
CA GLU A 70 -3.56 -2.36 1.19
C GLU A 70 -2.47 -2.61 0.14
N LEU A 71 -1.19 -2.64 0.57
CA LEU A 71 -0.06 -2.89 -0.33
C LEU A 71 -0.06 -4.31 -0.90
N GLU A 72 -0.49 -5.30 -0.13
CA GLU A 72 -0.60 -6.69 -0.59
C GLU A 72 -1.78 -6.87 -1.53
N LEU A 73 -2.97 -6.36 -1.17
CA LEU A 73 -4.17 -6.47 -2.00
C LEU A 73 -4.09 -5.68 -3.30
N ALA A 74 -3.33 -4.58 -3.33
CA ALA A 74 -3.01 -3.88 -4.58
C ALA A 74 -2.22 -4.75 -5.57
N LYS A 75 -1.41 -5.71 -5.07
CA LYS A 75 -0.62 -6.63 -5.91
C LYS A 75 -1.32 -7.95 -6.16
N ARG A 76 -2.04 -8.44 -5.15
CA ARG A 76 -2.64 -9.77 -5.07
C ARG A 76 -4.06 -9.64 -4.56
N PRO A 77 -4.95 -8.99 -5.34
CA PRO A 77 -6.33 -8.78 -4.90
C PRO A 77 -7.05 -10.10 -4.62
N GLU A 78 -6.56 -11.23 -5.15
CA GLU A 78 -7.11 -12.57 -4.94
C GLU A 78 -7.01 -13.06 -3.51
N LEU A 79 -6.10 -12.47 -2.73
CA LEU A 79 -5.88 -12.80 -1.33
C LEU A 79 -6.76 -11.99 -0.36
N ALA A 80 -7.68 -11.16 -0.85
CA ALA A 80 -8.61 -10.38 -0.01
C ALA A 80 -9.33 -11.24 1.04
N HIS A 81 -9.72 -12.46 0.68
CA HIS A 81 -10.37 -13.41 1.57
C HIS A 81 -9.51 -13.79 2.80
N VAL A 82 -8.18 -13.84 2.65
CA VAL A 82 -7.24 -14.13 3.75
C VAL A 82 -7.24 -12.99 4.78
N TRP A 83 -7.50 -11.77 4.32
CA TRP A 83 -7.58 -10.56 5.13
C TRP A 83 -8.97 -10.31 5.71
N GLY A 84 -9.91 -11.27 5.55
CA GLY A 84 -11.29 -11.16 6.02
C GLY A 84 -12.14 -10.19 5.20
N GLU A 85 -11.69 -9.83 3.98
CA GLU A 85 -12.51 -9.07 3.04
C GLU A 85 -13.19 -10.02 2.06
N GLU A 86 -14.53 -10.01 2.07
CA GLU A 86 -15.30 -10.60 0.97
C GLU A 86 -15.05 -9.76 -0.27
N ARG A 87 -14.41 -10.36 -1.29
CA ARG A 87 -14.48 -9.79 -2.63
C ARG A 87 -15.95 -9.65 -2.98
N GLN A 88 -16.43 -8.42 -3.18
CA GLN A 88 -17.54 -8.25 -4.10
C GLN A 88 -17.01 -8.71 -5.46
N GLU A 89 -17.35 -9.94 -5.84
CA GLU A 89 -17.10 -10.40 -7.19
C GLU A 89 -17.60 -9.33 -8.16
N PRO A 90 -16.88 -9.07 -9.27
CA PRO A 90 -17.42 -8.25 -10.31
C PRO A 90 -18.70 -8.93 -10.82
N ARG A 91 -19.84 -8.46 -10.32
CA ARG A 91 -21.16 -8.85 -10.83
C ARG A 91 -21.15 -8.46 -12.30
N LEU A 92 -21.07 -9.45 -13.18
CA LEU A 92 -21.44 -9.25 -14.57
C LEU A 92 -22.88 -8.76 -14.53
N ARG A 93 -23.07 -7.49 -14.89
CA ARG A 93 -24.39 -6.96 -15.17
C ARG A 93 -24.71 -7.34 -16.60
N ASP A 94 -25.82 -8.02 -16.80
CA ASP A 94 -26.39 -8.18 -18.13
C ASP A 94 -26.71 -6.79 -18.73
N ARG A 95 -26.92 -6.73 -20.05
CA ARG A 95 -27.30 -5.48 -20.76
C ARG A 95 -28.59 -4.84 -20.20
N ASP A 96 -29.37 -5.56 -19.41
CA ASP A 96 -30.60 -5.10 -18.76
C ASP A 96 -30.42 -4.68 -17.29
N GLY A 97 -29.21 -4.80 -16.72
CA GLY A 97 -28.91 -4.42 -15.34
C GLY A 97 -29.10 -5.53 -14.29
N SER A 98 -29.46 -6.75 -14.69
CA SER A 98 -29.60 -7.90 -13.79
C SER A 98 -28.24 -8.45 -13.36
N THR A 99 -28.12 -8.87 -12.09
CA THR A 99 -26.92 -9.51 -11.54
C THR A 99 -26.95 -11.01 -11.81
N ILE A 100 -25.94 -11.56 -12.50
CA ILE A 100 -25.79 -13.01 -12.67
C ILE A 100 -25.01 -13.57 -11.47
N SER A 101 -25.60 -14.53 -10.74
CA SER A 101 -24.88 -15.37 -9.79
C SER A 101 -24.30 -16.57 -10.52
N ILE A 102 -22.98 -16.78 -10.44
CA ILE A 102 -22.34 -17.98 -10.97
C ILE A 102 -22.32 -19.00 -9.82
N GLN A 103 -22.97 -20.15 -10.01
CA GLN A 103 -22.91 -21.29 -9.08
C GLN A 103 -21.59 -22.04 -9.17
#